data_AF-A0A8T6LK17-F1
#
_entry.id   AF-A0A8T6LK17-F1
#
_cell.length_a   1.000
_cell.length_b   1.000
_cell.length_c   1.000
_cell.angle_alpha   90.00
_cell.angle_beta   90.00
_cell.angle_gamma   90.00
#
_symmetry.space_group_name_H-M   'P 1'
#
loop_
_entity.id
_entity.type
_entity.pdbx_description
1 polymer ?
#
loop_
_entity_poly.entity_id
_entity_poly.type
_entity_poly.pdbx_seq_one_letter_code
_entity_poly.pdbx_strand_id
1 'polypeptide(L)'
;MSAPAVIADELGAHVSVAGGVERAPGRARDITALNLQLFTKQPNRWAEPTLDGGRVRAFRQARAAAGIRCAAAHDSYLINLASPNP
;
A
#
# COMPACT_ATOMS: atom_id res chain seq x y z
N MET A 1 16.36 -32.61 12.83
CA MET A 1 16.83 -31.22 12.94
C MET A 1 15.92 -30.37 12.08
N SER A 2 15.10 -29.50 12.68
CA SER A 2 14.27 -28.57 11.90
C SER A 2 15.19 -27.52 11.28
N ALA A 3 15.03 -27.24 9.98
CA ALA A 3 15.80 -26.17 9.33
C ALA A 3 15.55 -24.84 10.05
N PRO A 4 16.58 -23.98 10.21
CA PRO A 4 16.37 -22.67 10.79
C PRO A 4 15.34 -21.92 9.94
N ALA A 5 14.37 -21.28 10.60
CA ALA A 5 13.42 -20.42 9.91
C ALA A 5 14.23 -19.32 9.20
N VAL A 6 14.24 -19.34 7.86
CA VAL A 6 14.77 -18.23 7.08
C VAL A 6 13.90 -17.03 7.43
N ILE A 7 14.43 -16.09 8.19
CA ILE A 7 13.79 -14.79 8.36
C ILE A 7 13.87 -14.15 6.97
N ALA A 8 12.79 -14.26 6.20
CA ALA A 8 12.69 -13.56 4.94
C ALA A 8 12.66 -12.06 5.25
N ASP A 9 13.68 -11.34 4.77
CA ASP A 9 13.87 -9.92 5.01
C ASP A 9 12.56 -9.16 4.77
N GLU A 10 12.18 -8.28 5.70
CA GLU A 10 10.91 -7.55 5.66
C GLU A 10 10.92 -6.38 4.67
N LEU A 11 11.38 -6.64 3.45
CA LEU A 11 11.57 -5.63 2.42
C LEU A 11 10.29 -5.36 1.64
N GLY A 12 10.18 -4.10 1.22
CA GLY A 12 9.06 -3.58 0.47
C GLY A 12 9.42 -2.31 -0.28
N ALA A 13 8.46 -1.80 -1.05
CA ALA A 13 8.61 -0.56 -1.80
C ALA A 13 7.35 0.30 -1.72
N HIS A 14 7.50 1.58 -2.07
CA HIS A 14 6.35 2.41 -2.38
C HIS A 14 5.86 2.07 -3.80
N VAL A 15 4.66 1.54 -3.91
CA VAL A 15 4.11 0.99 -5.15
C VAL A 15 2.96 1.84 -5.70
N SER A 16 2.93 1.96 -7.03
CA SER A 16 1.88 2.73 -7.71
C SER A 16 0.49 2.13 -7.50
N VAL A 17 -0.50 3.00 -7.34
CA VAL A 17 -1.95 2.68 -7.33
C VAL A 17 -2.66 3.11 -8.62
N ALA A 18 -1.90 3.41 -9.68
CA ALA A 18 -2.47 3.79 -10.97
C ALA A 18 -3.50 2.74 -11.44
N GLY A 19 -4.69 3.18 -11.81
CA GLY A 19 -5.79 2.30 -12.20
C GLY A 19 -6.43 1.48 -11.07
N GLY A 20 -6.15 1.79 -9.79
CA GLY A 20 -6.80 1.16 -8.64
C GLY A 20 -5.85 0.80 -7.50
N VAL A 21 -6.30 0.96 -6.24
CA VAL A 21 -5.52 0.57 -5.05
C VAL A 21 -5.37 -0.95 -4.98
N GLU A 22 -6.40 -1.66 -5.42
CA GLU A 22 -6.46 -3.12 -5.52
C GLU A 22 -5.38 -3.73 -6.43
N ARG A 23 -4.73 -2.92 -7.28
CA ARG A 23 -3.63 -3.36 -8.14
C ARG A 23 -2.27 -3.33 -7.44
N ALA A 24 -2.13 -2.56 -6.36
CA ALA A 24 -0.85 -2.39 -5.66
C ALA A 24 -0.27 -3.69 -5.10
N PRO A 25 -1.05 -4.61 -4.49
CA PRO A 25 -0.50 -5.88 -4.02
C PRO A 25 0.08 -6.76 -5.13
N GLY A 26 -0.55 -6.79 -6.31
CA GLY A 26 -0.02 -7.51 -7.46
C GLY A 26 1.34 -6.95 -7.90
N ARG A 27 1.45 -5.62 -7.98
CA ARG A 27 2.71 -4.94 -8.32
C ARG A 27 3.81 -5.19 -7.28
N ALA A 28 3.46 -5.24 -6.00
CA ALA A 28 4.41 -5.56 -4.93
C ALA A 28 4.91 -7.02 -5.07
N ARG A 29 4.02 -7.96 -5.42
CA ARG A 29 4.40 -9.34 -5.72
C ARG A 29 5.34 -9.43 -6.92
N ASP A 30 5.12 -8.64 -7.97
CA ASP A 30 5.96 -8.66 -9.19
C ASP A 30 7.42 -8.30 -8.90
N ILE A 31 7.69 -7.57 -7.81
CA ILE A 31 9.04 -7.22 -7.34
C ILE A 31 9.50 -8.07 -6.15
N THR A 32 8.82 -9.18 -5.85
CA THR A 32 9.12 -10.08 -4.71
C THR A 32 9.05 -9.37 -3.35
N ALA A 33 8.31 -8.28 -3.24
CA ALA A 33 8.15 -7.55 -1.97
C ALA A 33 7.22 -8.30 -1.01
N LEU A 34 7.56 -8.28 0.28
CA LEU A 34 6.71 -8.80 1.36
C LEU A 34 5.87 -7.70 2.01
N ASN A 35 6.30 -6.45 1.87
CA ASN A 35 5.63 -5.27 2.40
C ASN A 35 5.39 -4.23 1.30
N LEU A 36 4.38 -3.38 1.46
CA LEU A 36 4.15 -2.28 0.53
C LEU A 36 3.78 -0.99 1.24
N GLN A 37 4.11 0.13 0.61
CA GLN A 37 3.58 1.46 0.93
C GLN A 37 2.84 2.01 -0.30
N LEU A 38 1.76 2.74 -0.11
CA LEU A 38 1.01 3.35 -1.22
C LEU A 38 0.37 4.69 -0.83
N PHE A 39 -0.09 5.45 -1.83
CA PHE A 39 -1.04 6.54 -1.60
C PHE A 39 -2.48 6.02 -1.72
N THR A 40 -3.38 6.49 -0.86
CA THR A 40 -4.83 6.20 -0.95
C THR A 40 -5.57 7.15 -1.87
N LYS A 41 -4.91 8.23 -2.31
CA LYS A 41 -5.43 9.28 -3.20
C LYS A 41 -4.33 9.88 -4.08
N GLN A 42 -4.66 10.88 -4.90
CA GLN A 42 -3.63 11.67 -5.60
C GLN A 42 -2.93 12.60 -4.60
N PRO A 43 -1.62 12.45 -4.34
CA PRO A 43 -0.94 13.16 -3.25
C PRO A 43 -0.76 14.66 -3.48
N ASN A 44 -1.07 15.15 -4.69
CA ASN A 44 -1.00 16.56 -5.08
C ASN A 44 -2.38 17.24 -5.14
N ARG A 45 -3.43 16.59 -4.62
CA ARG A 45 -4.79 17.11 -4.57
C ARG A 45 -5.36 16.98 -3.15
N TRP A 46 -6.21 17.93 -2.78
CA TRP A 46 -6.98 17.88 -1.54
C TRP A 46 -8.22 16.98 -1.62
N ALA A 47 -8.72 16.73 -2.84
CA ALA A 47 -9.89 15.89 -3.04
C ALA A 47 -9.61 14.44 -2.61
N GLU A 48 -10.46 13.92 -1.72
CA GLU A 48 -10.39 12.55 -1.22
C GLU A 48 -11.38 11.64 -1.96
N PRO A 49 -10.93 10.53 -2.56
CA PRO A 49 -11.83 9.55 -3.16
C PRO A 49 -12.47 8.69 -2.07
N THR A 50 -13.78 8.45 -2.18
CA THR A 50 -14.41 7.36 -1.43
C THR A 50 -14.03 6.02 -2.06
N LEU A 51 -13.49 5.10 -1.25
CA LEU A 51 -13.28 3.72 -1.68
C LEU A 51 -14.58 2.94 -1.48
N ASP A 52 -15.18 2.49 -2.59
CA ASP A 52 -16.35 1.64 -2.51
C ASP A 52 -16.00 0.25 -1.92
N GLY A 53 -17.03 -0.43 -1.40
CA GLY A 53 -16.85 -1.73 -0.76
C GLY A 53 -16.31 -2.81 -1.70
N GLY A 54 -16.53 -2.71 -3.02
CA GLY A 54 -15.98 -3.61 -4.02
C GLY A 54 -14.46 -3.49 -4.10
N ARG A 55 -13.94 -2.27 -4.20
CA ARG A 55 -12.50 -1.99 -4.22
C ARG A 55 -11.80 -2.38 -2.93
N VAL A 56 -12.44 -2.14 -1.77
CA VAL A 56 -11.91 -2.58 -0.48
C VAL A 56 -11.79 -4.10 -0.42
N ARG A 57 -12.82 -4.84 -0.86
CA ARG A 57 -12.77 -6.31 -0.92
C ARG A 57 -11.68 -6.80 -1.89
N ALA A 58 -11.60 -6.20 -3.08
CA ALA A 58 -10.60 -6.55 -4.08
C ALA A 58 -9.16 -6.33 -3.56
N PHE A 59 -8.89 -5.21 -2.89
CA PHE A 59 -7.59 -4.97 -2.27
C PHE A 59 -7.24 -6.02 -1.21
N ARG A 60 -8.19 -6.37 -0.33
CA ARG A 60 -7.96 -7.40 0.70
C ARG A 60 -7.65 -8.76 0.09
N GLN A 61 -8.39 -9.16 -0.95
CA GLN A 61 -8.16 -10.42 -1.67
C GLN A 61 -6.80 -10.41 -2.37
N ALA A 62 -6.46 -9.33 -3.09
CA ALA A 62 -5.19 -9.18 -3.76
C ALA A 62 -4.01 -9.20 -2.78
N ARG A 63 -4.13 -8.52 -1.62
CA ARG A 63 -3.13 -8.54 -0.55
C ARG A 63 -2.86 -9.95 -0.04
N ALA A 64 -3.92 -10.71 0.24
CA ALA A 64 -3.80 -12.10 0.70
C ALA A 64 -3.16 -12.99 -0.38
N ALA A 65 -3.61 -12.89 -1.64
CA ALA A 65 -3.08 -13.67 -2.76
C ALA A 65 -1.63 -13.32 -3.13
N ALA A 66 -1.19 -12.10 -2.82
CA ALA A 66 0.17 -11.63 -3.04
C ALA A 66 1.12 -11.97 -1.88
N GLY A 67 0.62 -12.48 -0.74
CA GLY A 67 1.44 -12.77 0.43
C GLY A 67 1.98 -11.53 1.15
N ILE A 68 1.35 -10.37 0.95
CA ILE A 68 1.80 -9.11 1.53
C ILE A 68 1.48 -9.06 3.04
N ARG A 69 2.54 -8.98 3.85
CA ARG A 69 2.51 -8.99 5.30
C ARG A 69 2.04 -7.65 5.84
N CYS A 70 2.72 -6.56 5.48
CA CYS A 70 2.37 -5.19 5.87
C CYS A 70 1.99 -4.33 4.65
N ALA A 71 0.98 -3.48 4.84
CA ALA A 71 0.61 -2.44 3.89
C ALA A 71 0.48 -1.11 4.66
N ALA A 72 1.24 -0.11 4.24
CA ALA A 72 1.24 1.23 4.81
C ALA A 72 0.64 2.25 3.83
N ALA A 73 -0.13 3.20 4.37
CA ALA A 73 -0.55 4.39 3.62
C ALA A 73 0.46 5.51 3.91
N HIS A 74 1.03 6.10 2.86
CA HIS A 74 1.75 7.36 2.98
C HIS A 74 0.76 8.49 2.70
N ASP A 75 0.75 9.50 3.54
CA ASP A 75 -0.17 10.62 3.36
C ASP A 75 0.35 11.63 2.32
N SER A 76 -0.53 12.51 1.87
CA SER A 76 -0.25 13.58 0.93
C SER A 76 0.81 14.54 1.45
N TYR A 77 1.77 14.89 0.58
CA TYR A 77 2.79 15.90 0.90
C TYR A 77 2.24 17.33 1.00
N LEU A 78 0.97 17.55 0.64
CA LEU A 78 0.28 18.81 0.90
C LEU A 78 -0.06 19.03 2.39
N ILE A 79 -0.14 17.95 3.18
CA ILE A 79 -0.56 18.05 4.58
C ILE A 79 0.57 18.65 5.41
N ASN A 80 0.24 19.76 6.06
CA ASN A 80 1.11 20.42 7.02
C ASN A 80 0.33 20.64 8.32
N LEU A 81 0.45 19.70 9.27
CA LEU A 81 -0.17 19.81 10.59
C LEU A 81 0.42 20.93 11.46
N ALA A 82 1.58 21.46 11.07
CA ALA A 82 2.24 22.59 11.73
C ALA A 82 2.00 23.92 10.99
N SER A 83 1.02 23.98 10.10
CA SER A 83 0.68 25.21 9.38
C SER A 83 0.27 26.31 10.35
N PRO A 84 0.83 27.52 10.23
CA PRO A 84 0.35 28.68 10.99
C PRO A 84 -0.96 29.25 10.42
N ASN A 85 -1.37 28.78 9.24
CA ASN A 85 -2.62 29.16 8.59
C ASN A 85 -3.70 28.12 8.92
N PRO A 86 -4.78 28.51 9.65
CA PRO A 86 -5.91 27.65 9.98
C PRO A 86 -6.68 27.11 8.77
#